data_AF-S6T796-F1
#
_entry.id   AF-S6T796-F1
#
_cell.length_a   1.000
_cell.length_b   1.000
_cell.length_c   1.000
_cell.angle_alpha   90.00
_cell.angle_beta   90.00
_cell.angle_gamma   90.00
#
_symmetry.space_group_name_H-M   'P 1'
#
loop_
_entity.id
_entity.type
_entity.pdbx_description
1 polymer ?
#
loop_
_entity_poly.entity_id
_entity_poly.type
_entity_poly.pdbx_seq_one_letter_code
_entity_poly.pdbx_strand_id
1 'polypeptide(L)'
;ANEAKAGADSTIATSLSLLLIACLLAVLAAAIIGTWVAFSLRRPLAAFRGVLKTLSGGDMRVRFDVSRRDEFGELGGYLNEFTQSLQQTFRELIGSADTLALTASQNAQVSEQTTRVVDEQKDRLNSAASAMNEMESTVEEVARRAQDTRSAVDSTSELTSKVQKRVAETIVNIRQQAEQVNKASAVTDELQKYGQNIDGIVDAIRTIAEQTNLLALNAAIEAARAGEQGRGFAVVADEVRSLASRTQTSTSEIQEMIGQMQSKIHSAVQVMNESQIQSNHCVTLASGADELLVEMSEAVDTIRDMNIQIAAATEEQSATVQETSRMVTHINDSAQQAADGAEQSASSSQDLSKMARDQRELLHHFSV
;
A
#
# COMPACT_ATOMS: atom_id res chain seq x y z
N ALA A 1 12.68 -138.42 -69.66
CA ALA A 1 12.00 -137.19 -70.14
C ALA A 1 10.80 -136.81 -69.25
N ASN A 2 9.92 -137.75 -68.86
CA ASN A 2 8.75 -137.43 -68.02
C ASN A 2 9.03 -137.16 -66.53
N GLU A 3 10.08 -137.74 -65.92
CA GLU A 3 10.45 -137.44 -64.52
C GLU A 3 11.05 -136.05 -64.31
N ALA A 4 11.79 -135.52 -65.30
CA ALA A 4 12.33 -134.15 -65.25
C ALA A 4 11.23 -133.08 -65.34
N LYS A 5 10.10 -133.39 -66.00
CA LYS A 5 8.96 -132.48 -66.12
C LYS A 5 8.13 -132.44 -64.82
N ALA A 6 7.94 -133.59 -64.17
CA ALA A 6 7.25 -133.67 -62.87
C ALA A 6 8.03 -133.00 -61.72
N GLY A 7 9.37 -133.04 -61.74
CA GLY A 7 10.22 -132.29 -60.81
C GLY A 7 10.22 -130.77 -61.07
N ALA A 8 10.08 -130.35 -62.33
CA ALA A 8 9.94 -128.94 -62.70
C ALA A 8 8.57 -128.37 -62.31
N ASP A 9 7.47 -129.11 -62.52
CA ASP A 9 6.14 -128.65 -62.15
C ASP A 9 5.94 -128.57 -60.63
N SER A 10 6.56 -129.46 -59.85
CA SER A 10 6.50 -129.41 -58.37
C SER A 10 7.34 -128.28 -57.77
N THR A 11 8.50 -127.96 -58.37
CA THR A 11 9.35 -126.81 -57.98
C THR A 11 8.73 -125.47 -58.39
N ILE A 12 8.03 -125.41 -59.54
CA ILE A 12 7.25 -124.24 -59.94
C ILE A 12 6.07 -124.05 -58.97
N ALA A 13 5.30 -125.09 -58.65
CA ALA A 13 4.16 -125.00 -57.73
C ALA A 13 4.57 -124.58 -56.31
N THR A 14 5.66 -125.13 -55.76
CA THR A 14 6.19 -124.72 -54.45
C THR A 14 6.72 -123.29 -54.47
N SER A 15 7.42 -122.89 -55.53
CA SER A 15 7.89 -121.50 -55.70
C SER A 15 6.73 -120.50 -55.81
N LEU A 16 5.65 -120.86 -56.51
CA LEU A 16 4.44 -120.04 -56.65
C LEU A 16 3.69 -119.90 -55.32
N SER A 17 3.59 -120.98 -54.53
CA SER A 17 3.00 -120.92 -53.18
C SER A 17 3.81 -120.07 -52.21
N LEU A 18 5.14 -120.13 -52.28
CA LEU A 18 6.04 -119.30 -51.47
C LEU A 18 5.93 -117.82 -51.83
N LEU A 19 5.83 -117.50 -53.13
CA LEU A 19 5.59 -116.15 -53.63
C LEU A 19 4.23 -115.58 -53.20
N LEU A 20 3.17 -116.39 -53.25
CA LEU A 20 1.84 -115.99 -52.78
C LEU A 20 1.80 -115.75 -51.27
N ILE A 21 2.45 -116.62 -50.48
CA ILE A 21 2.57 -116.42 -49.02
C ILE A 21 3.39 -115.17 -48.71
N ALA A 22 4.50 -114.94 -49.43
CA ALA A 22 5.30 -113.74 -49.28
C ALA A 22 4.51 -112.46 -49.63
N CYS A 23 3.72 -112.48 -50.71
CA CYS A 23 2.82 -111.37 -51.06
C CYS A 23 1.74 -111.15 -49.99
N LEU A 24 1.12 -112.22 -49.49
CA LEU A 24 0.10 -112.13 -48.45
C LEU A 24 0.68 -111.56 -47.15
N LEU A 25 1.86 -112.02 -46.74
CA LEU A 25 2.58 -111.50 -45.58
C LEU A 25 3.01 -110.03 -45.78
N ALA A 26 3.41 -109.64 -46.99
CA ALA A 26 3.73 -108.26 -47.31
C ALA A 26 2.49 -107.35 -47.23
N VAL A 27 1.33 -107.82 -47.73
CA VAL A 27 0.05 -107.09 -47.63
C VAL A 27 -0.41 -106.99 -46.18
N LEU A 28 -0.31 -108.08 -45.40
CA LEU A 28 -0.63 -108.08 -43.96
C LEU A 28 0.30 -107.13 -43.18
N ALA A 29 1.61 -107.18 -43.43
CA ALA A 29 2.57 -106.28 -42.82
C ALA A 29 2.30 -104.82 -43.19
N ALA A 30 2.01 -104.52 -44.47
CA ALA A 30 1.64 -103.19 -44.91
C ALA A 30 0.34 -102.69 -44.27
N ALA A 31 -0.67 -103.55 -44.12
CA ALA A 31 -1.92 -103.21 -43.45
C ALA A 31 -1.71 -102.96 -41.94
N ILE A 32 -0.90 -103.77 -41.26
CA ILE A 32 -0.56 -103.60 -39.84
C ILE A 32 0.25 -102.32 -39.62
N ILE A 33 1.29 -102.08 -40.42
CA ILE A 33 2.11 -100.86 -40.32
C ILE A 33 1.26 -99.63 -40.66
N GLY A 34 0.48 -99.69 -41.74
CA GLY A 34 -0.39 -98.58 -42.15
C GLY A 34 -1.45 -98.23 -41.09
N THR A 35 -2.08 -99.24 -40.47
CA THR A 35 -3.02 -99.02 -39.38
C THR A 35 -2.32 -98.52 -38.11
N TRP A 36 -1.16 -99.06 -37.76
CA TRP A 36 -0.37 -98.61 -36.61
C TRP A 36 0.08 -97.14 -36.76
N VAL A 37 0.61 -96.75 -37.92
CA VAL A 37 0.98 -95.36 -38.23
C VAL A 37 -0.25 -94.46 -38.22
N ALA A 38 -1.35 -94.86 -38.87
CA ALA A 38 -2.59 -94.08 -38.88
C ALA A 38 -3.15 -93.85 -37.48
N PHE A 39 -3.14 -94.86 -36.60
CA PHE A 39 -3.56 -94.71 -35.21
C PHE A 39 -2.56 -93.88 -34.39
N SER A 40 -1.25 -94.04 -34.63
CA SER A 40 -0.18 -93.31 -33.94
C SER A 40 -0.23 -91.80 -34.21
N LEU A 41 -0.62 -91.38 -35.43
CA LEU A 41 -0.79 -89.98 -35.82
C LEU A 41 -2.19 -89.42 -35.53
N ARG A 42 -3.26 -90.18 -35.82
CA ARG A 42 -4.64 -89.66 -35.75
C ARG A 42 -5.09 -89.34 -34.34
N ARG A 43 -4.67 -90.14 -33.35
CA ARG A 43 -5.02 -89.94 -31.93
C ARG A 43 -4.43 -88.64 -31.35
N PRO A 44 -3.11 -88.40 -31.38
CA PRO A 44 -2.55 -87.13 -30.90
C PRO A 44 -3.08 -85.94 -31.70
N LEU A 45 -3.20 -86.02 -33.03
CA LEU A 45 -3.75 -84.93 -33.82
C LEU A 45 -5.19 -84.55 -33.41
N ALA A 46 -6.03 -85.56 -33.10
CA ALA A 46 -7.38 -85.32 -32.60
C ALA A 46 -7.38 -84.67 -31.20
N ALA A 47 -6.43 -85.05 -30.33
CA ALA A 47 -6.25 -84.45 -29.01
C ALA A 47 -5.79 -82.99 -29.11
N PHE A 48 -4.78 -82.69 -29.93
CA PHE A 48 -4.32 -81.33 -30.22
C PHE A 48 -5.44 -80.46 -30.78
N ARG A 49 -6.22 -80.98 -31.74
CA ARG A 49 -7.38 -80.28 -32.29
C ARG A 49 -8.43 -79.96 -31.20
N GLY A 50 -8.65 -80.87 -30.25
CA GLY A 50 -9.57 -80.65 -29.13
C GLY A 50 -9.09 -79.52 -28.22
N VAL A 51 -7.83 -79.56 -27.81
CA VAL A 51 -7.22 -78.53 -26.95
C VAL A 51 -7.17 -77.17 -27.66
N LEU A 52 -6.77 -77.14 -28.94
CA LEU A 52 -6.76 -75.92 -29.76
C LEU A 52 -8.16 -75.32 -29.93
N LYS A 53 -9.20 -76.15 -30.06
CA LYS A 53 -10.58 -75.66 -30.13
C LYS A 53 -10.97 -74.95 -28.83
N THR A 54 -10.62 -75.52 -27.68
CA THR A 54 -10.87 -74.91 -26.37
C THR A 54 -10.03 -73.64 -26.17
N LEU A 55 -8.77 -73.65 -26.58
CA LEU A 55 -7.88 -72.47 -26.57
C LEU A 55 -8.43 -71.34 -27.45
N SER A 56 -8.92 -71.65 -28.65
CA SER A 56 -9.54 -70.68 -29.57
C SER A 56 -10.86 -70.12 -29.05
N GLY A 57 -11.52 -70.83 -28.13
CA GLY A 57 -12.72 -70.37 -27.43
C GLY A 57 -12.44 -69.48 -26.22
N GLY A 58 -11.17 -69.14 -25.98
CA GLY A 58 -10.75 -68.22 -24.93
C GLY A 58 -10.23 -68.89 -23.65
N ASP A 59 -10.34 -70.21 -23.47
CA ASP A 59 -9.81 -70.85 -22.26
C ASP A 59 -8.32 -71.18 -22.42
N MET A 60 -7.48 -70.32 -21.84
CA MET A 60 -6.03 -70.42 -21.86
C MET A 60 -5.48 -71.30 -20.74
N ARG A 61 -6.32 -71.85 -19.85
CA ARG A 61 -5.88 -72.75 -18.75
C ARG A 61 -5.62 -74.17 -19.24
N VAL A 62 -5.97 -74.47 -20.49
CA VAL A 62 -5.72 -75.76 -21.11
C VAL A 62 -4.22 -76.06 -21.25
N ARG A 63 -3.86 -77.34 -21.23
CA ARG A 63 -2.49 -77.80 -21.39
C ARG A 63 -2.43 -78.97 -22.37
N PHE A 64 -1.40 -78.98 -23.21
CA PHE A 64 -1.09 -80.05 -24.13
C PHE A 64 -0.29 -81.15 -23.40
N ASP A 65 -0.58 -82.41 -23.72
CA ASP A 65 0.12 -83.56 -23.14
C ASP A 65 1.56 -83.65 -23.65
N VAL A 66 2.51 -83.62 -22.72
CA VAL A 66 3.96 -83.68 -22.95
C VAL A 66 4.58 -85.02 -22.52
N SER A 67 3.76 -86.00 -22.18
CA SER A 67 4.23 -87.32 -21.71
C SER A 67 4.91 -88.14 -22.81
N ARG A 68 4.70 -87.77 -24.08
CA ARG A 68 5.31 -88.43 -25.24
C ARG A 68 6.72 -87.91 -25.50
N ARG A 69 7.62 -88.81 -25.91
CA ARG A 69 9.00 -88.49 -26.32
C ARG A 69 9.14 -88.51 -27.85
N ASP A 70 8.12 -88.00 -28.53
CA ASP A 70 8.05 -87.85 -29.98
C ASP A 70 7.82 -86.37 -30.34
N GLU A 71 7.74 -86.05 -31.64
CA GLU A 71 7.54 -84.70 -32.15
C GLU A 71 6.24 -84.05 -31.65
N PHE A 72 5.23 -84.86 -31.29
CA PHE A 72 3.98 -84.35 -30.71
C PHE A 72 4.16 -83.93 -29.25
N GLY A 73 5.02 -84.61 -28.48
CA GLY A 73 5.39 -84.18 -27.13
C GLY A 73 6.14 -82.85 -27.13
N GLU A 74 7.08 -82.66 -28.05
CA GLU A 74 7.83 -81.41 -28.23
C GLU A 74 6.91 -80.25 -28.65
N LEU A 75 6.02 -80.49 -29.63
CA LEU A 75 5.00 -79.51 -30.04
C LEU A 75 4.06 -79.13 -28.88
N GLY A 76 3.68 -80.10 -28.05
CA GLY A 76 2.91 -79.86 -26.83
C GLY A 76 3.63 -78.93 -25.85
N GLY A 77 4.95 -79.09 -25.71
CA GLY A 77 5.81 -78.20 -24.93
C GLY A 77 5.76 -76.76 -25.43
N TYR A 78 6.04 -76.53 -26.71
CA TYR A 78 6.01 -75.18 -27.30
C TYR A 78 4.64 -74.52 -27.21
N LEU A 79 3.54 -75.26 -27.40
CA LEU A 79 2.20 -74.71 -27.28
C LEU A 79 1.83 -74.38 -25.83
N ASN A 80 2.34 -75.14 -24.86
CA ASN A 80 2.20 -74.80 -23.44
C ASN A 80 2.97 -73.53 -23.09
N GLU A 81 4.20 -73.37 -23.56
CA GLU A 81 5.00 -72.13 -23.39
C GLU A 81 4.30 -70.92 -24.02
N PHE A 82 3.79 -71.06 -25.24
CA PHE A 82 3.02 -70.02 -25.91
C PHE A 82 1.76 -69.64 -25.13
N THR A 83 0.99 -70.64 -24.67
CA THR A 83 -0.22 -70.41 -23.87
C THR A 83 0.13 -69.72 -22.54
N GLN A 84 1.23 -70.11 -21.88
CA GLN A 84 1.70 -69.48 -20.66
C GLN A 84 2.11 -68.01 -20.90
N SER A 85 2.79 -67.72 -22.01
CA SER A 85 3.15 -66.35 -22.38
C SER A 85 1.92 -65.49 -22.61
N LEU A 86 0.92 -65.99 -23.36
CA LEU A 86 -0.36 -65.29 -23.55
C LEU A 86 -1.10 -65.06 -22.22
N GLN A 87 -1.12 -66.06 -21.34
CA GLN A 87 -1.69 -65.92 -20.00
C GLN A 87 -1.01 -64.79 -19.22
N GLN A 88 0.32 -64.72 -19.23
CA GLN A 88 1.04 -63.66 -18.56
C GLN A 88 0.71 -62.28 -19.17
N THR A 89 0.75 -62.16 -20.50
CA THR A 89 0.42 -60.90 -21.19
C THR A 89 -1.00 -60.43 -20.89
N PHE A 90 -1.99 -61.32 -20.88
CA PHE A 90 -3.36 -60.94 -20.53
C PHE A 90 -3.51 -60.52 -19.06
N ARG A 91 -2.82 -61.18 -18.12
CA ARG A 91 -2.81 -60.72 -16.71
C ARG A 91 -2.20 -59.33 -16.57
N GLU A 92 -1.10 -59.06 -17.27
CA GLU A 92 -0.44 -57.74 -17.30
C GLU A 92 -1.36 -56.68 -17.92
N LEU A 93 -2.08 -57.01 -19.00
CA LEU A 93 -3.06 -56.11 -19.62
C LEU A 93 -4.27 -55.82 -18.72
N ILE A 94 -4.80 -56.83 -18.02
CA ILE A 94 -5.88 -56.64 -17.04
C ILE A 94 -5.42 -55.71 -15.90
N GLY A 95 -4.23 -55.96 -15.34
CA GLY A 95 -3.65 -55.11 -14.30
C GLY A 95 -3.40 -53.67 -14.77
N SER A 96 -2.97 -53.51 -16.03
CA SER A 96 -2.78 -52.19 -16.65
C SER A 96 -4.10 -51.45 -16.85
N ALA A 97 -5.17 -52.15 -17.27
CA ALA A 97 -6.51 -51.57 -17.40
C ALA A 97 -7.07 -51.13 -16.04
N ASP A 98 -6.88 -51.93 -14.99
CA ASP A 98 -7.32 -51.55 -13.63
C ASP A 98 -6.56 -50.33 -13.10
N THR A 99 -5.25 -50.26 -13.36
CA THR A 99 -4.43 -49.09 -13.00
C THR A 99 -4.89 -47.85 -13.77
N LEU A 100 -5.17 -47.99 -15.08
CA LEU A 100 -5.67 -46.89 -15.91
C LEU A 100 -7.02 -46.37 -15.40
N ALA A 101 -7.94 -47.26 -15.03
CA ALA A 101 -9.24 -46.89 -14.47
C ALA A 101 -9.10 -46.12 -13.14
N LEU A 102 -8.19 -46.56 -12.26
CA LEU A 102 -7.90 -45.89 -11.00
C LEU A 102 -7.30 -44.50 -11.22
N THR A 103 -6.27 -44.38 -12.08
CA THR A 103 -5.65 -43.09 -12.41
C THR A 103 -6.64 -42.13 -13.04
N ALA A 104 -7.49 -42.62 -13.95
CA ALA A 104 -8.56 -41.82 -14.54
C ALA A 104 -9.54 -41.30 -13.47
N SER A 105 -9.99 -42.15 -12.55
CA SER A 105 -10.88 -41.73 -11.46
C SER A 105 -10.22 -40.69 -10.55
N GLN A 106 -8.95 -40.86 -10.21
CA GLN A 106 -8.20 -39.90 -9.41
C GLN A 106 -8.05 -38.55 -10.13
N ASN A 107 -7.74 -38.57 -11.43
CA ASN A 107 -7.58 -37.36 -12.22
C ASN A 107 -8.91 -36.59 -12.39
N ALA A 108 -10.03 -37.31 -12.53
CA ALA A 108 -11.36 -36.71 -12.52
C ALA A 108 -11.67 -36.01 -11.18
N GLN A 109 -11.33 -36.64 -10.05
CA GLN A 109 -11.53 -36.05 -8.72
C GLN A 109 -10.66 -34.81 -8.50
N VAL A 110 -9.40 -34.85 -8.93
CA VAL A 110 -8.48 -33.69 -8.86
C VAL A 110 -9.00 -32.55 -9.75
N SER A 111 -9.54 -32.88 -10.91
CA SER A 111 -10.14 -31.90 -11.81
C SER A 111 -11.35 -31.21 -11.17
N GLU A 112 -12.29 -31.97 -10.59
CA GLU A 112 -13.45 -31.42 -9.87
C GLU A 112 -13.03 -30.55 -8.68
N GLN A 113 -12.02 -30.97 -7.92
CA GLN A 113 -11.45 -30.16 -6.85
C GLN A 113 -10.85 -28.86 -7.39
N THR A 114 -10.13 -28.90 -8.51
CA THR A 114 -9.53 -27.73 -9.15
C THR A 114 -10.60 -26.73 -9.57
N THR A 115 -11.70 -27.18 -10.19
CA THR A 115 -12.84 -26.32 -10.55
C THR A 115 -13.42 -25.61 -9.33
N ARG A 116 -13.63 -26.32 -8.22
CA ARG A 116 -14.13 -25.69 -6.97
C ARG A 116 -13.17 -24.63 -6.42
N VAL A 117 -11.87 -24.90 -6.44
CA VAL A 117 -10.85 -23.93 -5.97
C VAL A 117 -10.84 -22.69 -6.87
N VAL A 118 -11.01 -22.86 -8.19
CA VAL A 118 -11.10 -21.74 -9.12
C VAL A 118 -12.33 -20.87 -8.83
N ASP A 119 -13.49 -21.48 -8.54
CA ASP A 119 -14.70 -20.73 -8.18
C ASP A 119 -14.50 -19.90 -6.90
N GLU A 120 -13.92 -20.49 -5.85
CA GLU A 120 -13.58 -19.75 -4.63
C GLU A 120 -12.56 -18.62 -4.90
N GLN A 121 -11.60 -18.86 -5.77
CA GLN A 121 -10.60 -17.86 -6.15
C GLN A 121 -11.24 -16.69 -6.91
N LYS A 122 -12.23 -16.94 -7.75
CA LYS A 122 -12.98 -15.91 -8.48
C LYS A 122 -13.70 -14.95 -7.54
N ASP A 123 -14.33 -15.45 -6.48
CA ASP A 123 -14.99 -14.61 -5.48
C ASP A 123 -14.00 -13.70 -4.73
N ARG A 124 -12.81 -14.24 -4.41
CA ARG A 124 -11.72 -13.46 -3.80
C ARG A 124 -11.19 -12.39 -4.74
N LEU A 125 -11.08 -12.69 -6.03
CA LEU A 125 -10.64 -11.72 -7.05
C LEU A 125 -11.67 -10.61 -7.27
N ASN A 126 -12.97 -10.92 -7.28
CA ASN A 126 -14.02 -9.90 -7.34
C ASN A 126 -13.96 -8.95 -6.13
N SER A 127 -13.70 -9.49 -4.95
CA SER A 127 -13.51 -8.69 -3.73
C SER A 127 -12.24 -7.84 -3.82
N ALA A 128 -11.14 -8.40 -4.32
CA ALA A 128 -9.90 -7.67 -4.54
C ALA A 128 -10.07 -6.54 -5.56
N ALA A 129 -10.76 -6.78 -6.68
CA ALA A 129 -11.05 -5.76 -7.68
C ALA A 129 -11.89 -4.61 -7.10
N SER A 130 -12.87 -4.92 -6.24
CA SER A 130 -13.67 -3.91 -5.55
C SER A 130 -12.81 -3.06 -4.61
N ALA A 131 -11.93 -3.70 -3.84
CA ALA A 131 -10.98 -3.01 -2.97
C ALA A 131 -9.99 -2.13 -3.76
N MET A 132 -9.57 -2.55 -4.96
CA MET A 132 -8.72 -1.74 -5.84
C MET A 132 -9.44 -0.47 -6.34
N ASN A 133 -10.73 -0.56 -6.71
CA ASN A 133 -11.52 0.61 -7.08
C ASN A 133 -11.67 1.61 -5.91
N GLU A 134 -11.88 1.10 -4.69
CA GLU A 134 -11.95 1.94 -3.50
C GLU A 134 -10.58 2.58 -3.19
N MET A 135 -9.49 1.84 -3.38
CA MET A 135 -8.14 2.36 -3.22
C MET A 135 -7.82 3.43 -4.27
N GLU A 136 -8.25 3.27 -5.52
CA GLU A 136 -8.11 4.28 -6.58
C GLU A 136 -8.83 5.58 -6.20
N SER A 137 -10.09 5.49 -5.74
CA SER A 137 -10.84 6.65 -5.27
C SER A 137 -10.16 7.33 -4.07
N THR A 138 -9.57 6.55 -3.17
CA THR A 138 -8.88 7.07 -1.98
C THR A 138 -7.59 7.80 -2.39
N VAL A 139 -6.81 7.24 -3.30
CA VAL A 139 -5.59 7.87 -3.82
C VAL A 139 -5.92 9.18 -4.53
N GLU A 140 -6.98 9.22 -5.34
CA GLU A 140 -7.44 10.47 -5.94
C GLU A 140 -7.87 11.51 -4.90
N GLU A 141 -8.55 11.09 -3.84
CA GLU A 141 -8.94 12.01 -2.76
C GLU A 141 -7.70 12.56 -2.05
N VAL A 142 -6.73 11.72 -1.72
CA VAL A 142 -5.47 12.15 -1.09
C VAL A 142 -4.72 13.14 -2.01
N ALA A 143 -4.68 12.89 -3.32
CA ALA A 143 -4.08 13.81 -4.29
C ALA A 143 -4.78 15.18 -4.29
N ARG A 144 -6.11 15.20 -4.29
CA ARG A 144 -6.90 16.44 -4.19
C ARG A 144 -6.62 17.17 -2.88
N ARG A 145 -6.59 16.45 -1.75
CA ARG A 145 -6.30 17.02 -0.42
C ARG A 145 -4.89 17.60 -0.33
N ALA A 146 -3.91 16.94 -0.94
CA ALA A 146 -2.55 17.44 -1.04
C ALA A 146 -2.52 18.77 -1.82
N GLN A 147 -3.24 18.85 -2.94
CA GLN A 147 -3.34 20.09 -3.72
C GLN A 147 -4.02 21.22 -2.95
N ASP A 148 -5.13 20.94 -2.25
CA ASP A 148 -5.82 21.93 -1.41
C ASP A 148 -4.90 22.44 -0.28
N THR A 149 -4.18 21.52 0.36
CA THR A 149 -3.21 21.84 1.42
C THR A 149 -2.10 22.74 0.88
N ARG A 150 -1.64 22.53 -0.36
CA ARG A 150 -0.60 23.36 -0.99
C ARG A 150 -1.10 24.78 -1.17
N SER A 151 -2.32 24.93 -1.69
CA SER A 151 -2.94 26.25 -1.89
C SER A 151 -3.14 26.99 -0.56
N ALA A 152 -3.49 26.28 0.51
CA ALA A 152 -3.65 26.85 1.85
C ALA A 152 -2.30 27.29 2.45
N VAL A 153 -1.25 26.48 2.28
CA VAL A 153 0.13 26.80 2.68
C VAL A 153 0.63 28.05 1.96
N ASP A 154 0.44 28.13 0.64
CA ASP A 154 0.86 29.29 -0.16
C ASP A 154 0.15 30.58 0.28
N SER A 155 -1.16 30.49 0.53
CA SER A 155 -1.97 31.61 1.04
C SER A 155 -1.51 32.05 2.44
N THR A 156 -1.16 31.08 3.29
CA THR A 156 -0.67 31.35 4.66
C THR A 156 0.71 32.01 4.62
N SER A 157 1.62 31.52 3.78
CA SER A 157 2.95 32.12 3.58
C SER A 157 2.85 33.58 3.11
N GLU A 158 1.96 33.87 2.15
CA GLU A 158 1.70 35.25 1.70
C GLU A 158 1.15 36.12 2.84
N LEU A 159 0.22 35.59 3.63
CA LEU A 159 -0.36 36.30 4.79
C LEU A 159 0.70 36.58 5.86
N THR A 160 1.55 35.62 6.19
CA THR A 160 2.65 35.78 7.16
C THR A 160 3.62 36.87 6.71
N SER A 161 4.05 36.86 5.44
CA SER A 161 4.92 37.91 4.87
C SER A 161 4.27 39.29 4.94
N LYS A 162 2.98 39.36 4.65
CA LYS A 162 2.16 40.56 4.77
C LYS A 162 2.11 41.06 6.23
N VAL A 163 1.92 40.18 7.20
CA VAL A 163 1.90 40.54 8.64
C VAL A 163 3.25 41.04 9.11
N GLN A 164 4.36 40.35 8.79
CA GLN A 164 5.72 40.81 9.11
C GLN A 164 5.98 42.24 8.63
N LYS A 165 5.58 42.57 7.39
CA LYS A 165 5.70 43.94 6.87
C LYS A 165 4.95 44.98 7.72
N ARG A 166 3.73 44.67 8.19
CA ARG A 166 2.98 45.59 9.06
C ARG A 166 3.58 45.70 10.46
N VAL A 167 4.13 44.62 11.01
CA VAL A 167 4.84 44.65 12.30
C VAL A 167 6.07 45.54 12.19
N ALA A 168 6.87 45.39 11.13
CA ALA A 168 8.02 46.25 10.87
C ALA A 168 7.63 47.73 10.73
N GLU A 169 6.57 48.04 10.00
CA GLU A 169 6.04 49.41 9.88
C GLU A 169 5.57 49.97 11.23
N THR A 170 4.93 49.13 12.06
CA THR A 170 4.49 49.49 13.41
C THR A 170 5.67 49.84 14.31
N ILE A 171 6.77 49.06 14.26
CA ILE A 171 8.00 49.34 15.01
C ILE A 171 8.59 50.70 14.60
N VAL A 172 8.61 51.02 13.31
CA VAL A 172 9.10 52.32 12.80
C VAL A 172 8.23 53.46 13.34
N ASN A 173 6.90 53.32 13.28
CA ASN A 173 5.96 54.34 13.76
C ASN A 173 6.10 54.58 15.27
N ILE A 174 6.25 53.52 16.08
CA ILE A 174 6.44 53.64 17.53
C ILE A 174 7.77 54.33 17.86
N ARG A 175 8.85 54.01 17.13
CA ARG A 175 10.15 54.69 17.30
C ARG A 175 10.06 56.18 16.98
N GLN A 176 9.36 56.53 15.90
CA GLN A 176 9.13 57.93 15.54
C GLN A 176 8.28 58.64 16.61
N GLN A 177 7.26 57.99 17.16
CA GLN A 177 6.46 58.54 18.25
C GLN A 177 7.30 58.78 19.51
N ALA A 178 8.16 57.84 19.89
CA ALA A 178 9.09 57.99 21.02
C ALA A 178 10.05 59.18 20.80
N GLU A 179 10.53 59.39 19.57
CA GLU A 179 11.34 60.58 19.24
C GLU A 179 10.55 61.89 19.41
N GLN A 180 9.27 61.92 19.00
CA GLN A 180 8.41 63.09 19.19
C GLN A 180 8.13 63.38 20.67
N VAL A 181 7.94 62.34 21.49
CA VAL A 181 7.78 62.48 22.95
C VAL A 181 9.06 63.06 23.57
N ASN A 182 10.24 62.59 23.15
CA ASN A 182 11.52 63.16 23.61
C ASN A 182 11.68 64.64 23.23
N LYS A 183 11.28 65.03 22.02
CA LYS A 183 11.27 66.45 21.59
C LYS A 183 10.31 67.28 22.45
N ALA A 184 9.11 66.78 22.71
CA ALA A 184 8.13 67.45 23.56
C ALA A 184 8.62 67.58 25.02
N SER A 185 9.32 66.58 25.54
CA SER A 185 9.96 66.61 26.86
C SER A 185 10.99 67.74 26.95
N ALA A 186 11.86 67.88 25.95
CA ALA A 186 12.85 68.97 25.90
C ALA A 186 12.21 70.37 25.91
N VAL A 187 11.11 70.57 25.18
CA VAL A 187 10.35 71.84 25.18
C VAL A 187 9.72 72.10 26.55
N THR A 188 9.23 71.06 27.21
CA THR A 188 8.59 71.17 28.53
C THR A 188 9.62 71.49 29.62
N ASP A 189 10.83 70.93 29.54
CA ASP A 189 11.98 71.29 30.39
C ASP A 189 12.39 72.75 30.20
N GLU A 190 12.34 73.28 28.97
CA GLU A 190 12.62 74.69 28.70
C GLU A 190 11.55 75.61 29.30
N LEU A 191 10.26 75.24 29.18
CA LEU A 191 9.15 75.94 29.84
C LEU A 191 9.30 75.95 31.37
N GLN A 192 9.78 74.86 31.96
CA GLN A 192 10.05 74.82 33.40
C GLN A 192 11.11 75.84 33.81
N LYS A 193 12.20 75.98 33.03
CA LYS A 193 13.24 77.00 33.27
C LYS A 193 12.70 78.41 33.11
N TYR A 194 11.86 78.67 32.11
CA TYR A 194 11.19 79.97 31.99
C TYR A 194 10.29 80.26 33.19
N GLY A 195 9.53 79.27 33.67
CA GLY A 195 8.72 79.40 34.87
C GLY A 195 9.53 79.80 36.12
N GLN A 196 10.72 79.23 36.30
CA GLN A 196 11.64 79.58 37.40
C GLN A 196 12.20 81.00 37.26
N ASN A 197 12.56 81.41 36.04
CA ASN A 197 13.04 82.77 35.78
C ASN A 197 11.97 83.83 36.05
N ILE A 198 10.72 83.56 35.65
CA ILE A 198 9.60 84.49 35.91
C ILE A 198 9.33 84.59 37.41
N ASP A 199 9.38 83.48 38.16
CA ASP A 199 9.21 83.49 39.62
C ASP A 199 10.23 84.44 40.30
N GLY A 200 11.50 84.39 39.88
CA GLY A 200 12.53 85.32 40.37
C GLY A 200 12.27 86.79 40.02
N ILE A 201 11.72 87.07 38.83
CA ILE A 201 11.32 88.43 38.43
C ILE A 201 10.15 88.93 39.28
N VAL A 202 9.13 88.09 39.50
CA VAL A 202 7.94 88.45 40.28
C VAL A 202 8.31 88.70 41.74
N ASP A 203 9.23 87.92 42.31
CA ASP A 203 9.74 88.15 43.67
C ASP A 203 10.50 89.48 43.79
N ALA A 204 11.30 89.85 42.78
CA ALA A 204 11.96 91.14 42.72
C ALA A 204 10.95 92.30 42.65
N ILE A 205 9.88 92.18 41.83
CA ILE A 205 8.81 93.19 41.75
C ILE A 205 8.07 93.31 43.09
N ARG A 206 7.77 92.18 43.74
CA ARG A 206 7.14 92.15 45.07
C ARG A 206 7.99 92.90 46.10
N THR A 207 9.29 92.64 46.11
CA THR A 207 10.26 93.32 46.98
C THR A 207 10.30 94.83 46.70
N ILE A 208 10.30 95.23 45.42
CA ILE A 208 10.24 96.65 45.02
C ILE A 208 8.92 97.29 45.47
N ALA A 209 7.79 96.60 45.33
CA ALA A 209 6.48 97.07 45.77
C ALA A 209 6.43 97.26 47.30
N GLU A 210 7.00 96.35 48.08
CA GLU A 210 7.15 96.48 49.54
C GLU A 210 8.01 97.68 49.93
N GLN A 211 9.17 97.84 49.27
CA GLN A 211 10.04 99.01 49.49
C GLN A 211 9.33 100.31 49.13
N THR A 212 8.58 100.33 48.03
CA THR A 212 7.80 101.49 47.57
C THR A 212 6.68 101.81 48.56
N ASN A 213 6.01 100.80 49.10
CA ASN A 213 4.98 100.94 50.12
C ASN A 213 5.54 101.54 51.42
N LEU A 214 6.72 101.08 51.86
CA LEU A 214 7.43 101.62 53.03
C LEU A 214 7.91 103.07 52.81
N LEU A 215 8.44 103.37 51.62
CA LEU A 215 8.83 104.73 51.23
C LEU A 215 7.63 105.67 51.21
N ALA A 216 6.51 105.23 50.63
CA ALA A 216 5.27 106.00 50.58
C ALA A 216 4.68 106.23 51.98
N LEU A 217 4.75 105.24 52.87
CA LEU A 217 4.34 105.39 54.27
C LEU A 217 5.18 106.45 54.99
N ASN A 218 6.50 106.41 54.84
CA ASN A 218 7.40 107.40 55.42
C ASN A 218 7.11 108.81 54.88
N ALA A 219 6.84 108.92 53.57
CA ALA A 219 6.45 110.19 52.95
C ALA A 219 5.09 110.72 53.47
N ALA A 220 4.10 109.84 53.66
CA ALA A 220 2.79 110.20 54.23
C ALA A 220 2.91 110.69 55.68
N ILE A 221 3.76 110.04 56.49
CA ILE A 221 4.07 110.47 57.86
C ILE A 221 4.70 111.86 57.86
N GLU A 222 5.70 112.12 57.01
CA GLU A 222 6.37 113.43 56.97
C GLU A 222 5.47 114.53 56.38
N ALA A 223 4.61 114.20 55.42
CA ALA A 223 3.60 115.11 54.90
C ALA A 223 2.55 115.49 55.97
N ALA A 224 2.12 114.55 56.81
CA ALA A 224 1.25 114.82 57.96
C ALA A 224 1.96 115.71 59.01
N ARG A 225 3.27 115.56 59.17
CA ARG A 225 4.11 116.35 60.08
C ARG A 225 4.27 117.81 59.63
N ALA A 226 4.21 118.07 58.33
CA ALA A 226 4.27 119.42 57.73
C ALA A 226 2.93 120.20 57.77
N GLY A 227 1.84 119.60 58.30
CA GLY A 227 0.54 120.25 58.46
C GLY A 227 -0.10 120.68 57.13
N GLU A 228 -0.70 121.87 57.07
CA GLU A 228 -1.40 122.39 55.88
C GLU A 228 -0.49 122.54 54.63
N GLN A 229 0.83 122.72 54.81
CA GLN A 229 1.78 122.83 53.70
C GLN A 229 2.12 121.47 53.05
N GLY A 230 1.92 120.36 53.77
CA GLY A 230 2.20 118.99 53.30
C GLY A 230 1.01 118.30 52.63
N ARG A 231 -0.15 118.96 52.57
CA ARG A 231 -1.43 118.34 52.19
C ARG A 231 -1.45 117.78 50.77
N GLY A 232 -0.81 118.45 49.81
CA GLY A 232 -0.64 117.95 48.44
C GLY A 232 0.30 116.74 48.35
N PHE A 233 1.38 116.73 49.17
CA PHE A 233 2.30 115.60 49.25
C PHE A 233 1.67 114.37 49.92
N ALA A 234 0.79 114.57 50.91
CA ALA A 234 0.07 113.48 51.58
C ALA A 234 -0.83 112.71 50.59
N VAL A 235 -1.56 113.43 49.71
CA VAL A 235 -2.41 112.79 48.68
C VAL A 235 -1.57 111.97 47.69
N VAL A 236 -0.43 112.49 47.24
CA VAL A 236 0.48 111.74 46.35
C VAL A 236 1.07 110.53 47.06
N ALA A 237 1.46 110.66 48.33
CA ALA A 237 2.00 109.54 49.12
C ALA A 237 0.96 108.43 49.33
N ASP A 238 -0.30 108.76 49.61
CA ASP A 238 -1.39 107.78 49.73
C ASP A 238 -1.70 107.10 48.38
N GLU A 239 -1.63 107.82 47.26
CA GLU A 239 -1.81 107.25 45.92
C GLU A 239 -0.68 106.29 45.55
N VAL A 240 0.59 106.65 45.85
CA VAL A 240 1.75 105.76 45.68
C VAL A 240 1.63 104.52 46.57
N ARG A 241 1.15 104.68 47.81
CA ARG A 241 0.92 103.56 48.74
C ARG A 241 -0.16 102.61 48.22
N SER A 242 -1.27 103.16 47.71
CA SER A 242 -2.34 102.40 47.06
C SER A 242 -1.84 101.64 45.83
N LEU A 243 -1.02 102.28 44.99
CA LEU A 243 -0.42 101.65 43.80
C LEU A 243 0.56 100.54 44.18
N ALA A 244 1.39 100.74 45.21
CA ALA A 244 2.32 99.75 45.72
C ALA A 244 1.56 98.52 46.28
N SER A 245 0.49 98.74 47.05
CA SER A 245 -0.38 97.67 47.55
C SER A 245 -1.04 96.88 46.40
N ARG A 246 -1.61 97.57 45.40
CA ARG A 246 -2.17 96.91 44.20
C ARG A 246 -1.12 96.12 43.43
N THR A 247 0.11 96.63 43.34
CA THR A 247 1.23 95.92 42.71
C THR A 247 1.56 94.64 43.48
N GLN A 248 1.61 94.70 44.81
CA GLN A 248 1.88 93.55 45.67
C GLN A 248 0.80 92.47 45.54
N THR A 249 -0.48 92.86 45.52
CA THR A 249 -1.61 91.94 45.26
C THR A 249 -1.48 91.29 43.88
N SER A 250 -1.21 92.09 42.84
CA SER A 250 -1.06 91.56 41.47
C SER A 250 0.14 90.61 41.36
N THR A 251 1.27 90.91 42.01
CA THR A 251 2.42 89.99 42.05
C THR A 251 2.09 88.68 42.77
N SER A 252 1.27 88.73 43.83
CA SER A 252 0.84 87.52 44.54
C SER A 252 -0.05 86.64 43.66
N GLU A 253 -0.98 87.24 42.90
CA GLU A 253 -1.83 86.52 41.94
C GLU A 253 -0.99 85.90 40.80
N ILE A 254 0.00 86.64 40.28
CA ILE A 254 0.93 86.12 39.27
C ILE A 254 1.74 84.96 39.82
N GLN A 255 2.22 85.05 41.06
CA GLN A 255 3.00 84.00 41.71
C GLN A 255 2.18 82.71 41.91
N GLU A 256 0.89 82.84 42.27
CA GLU A 256 -0.02 81.70 42.31
C GLU A 256 -0.22 81.07 40.93
N MET A 257 -0.44 81.87 39.88
CA MET A 257 -0.55 81.37 38.50
C MET A 257 0.72 80.67 38.02
N ILE A 258 1.91 81.18 38.36
CA ILE A 258 3.19 80.54 38.03
C ILE A 258 3.32 79.21 38.77
N GLY A 259 2.96 79.14 40.06
CA GLY A 259 2.95 77.90 40.83
C GLY A 259 2.04 76.84 40.22
N GLN A 260 0.83 77.23 39.80
CA GLN A 260 -0.09 76.34 39.09
C GLN A 260 0.49 75.88 37.73
N MET A 261 1.08 76.79 36.97
CA MET A 261 1.72 76.49 35.68
C MET A 261 2.87 75.49 35.84
N GLN A 262 3.78 75.71 36.80
CA GLN A 262 4.90 74.81 37.09
C GLN A 262 4.42 73.43 37.52
N SER A 263 3.37 73.35 38.35
CA SER A 263 2.75 72.07 38.73
C SER A 263 2.20 71.31 37.52
N LYS A 264 1.52 72.00 36.59
CA LYS A 264 1.02 71.40 35.34
C LYS A 264 2.13 70.95 34.40
N ILE A 265 3.20 71.74 34.27
CA ILE A 265 4.41 71.37 33.52
C ILE A 265 5.02 70.09 34.09
N HIS A 266 5.17 70.00 35.41
CA HIS A 266 5.70 68.80 36.07
C HIS A 266 4.84 67.56 35.81
N SER A 267 3.51 67.69 35.87
CA SER A 267 2.60 66.60 35.50
C SER A 267 2.76 66.18 34.03
N ALA A 268 2.95 67.15 33.11
CA ALA A 268 3.17 66.85 31.71
C ALA A 268 4.48 66.07 31.47
N VAL A 269 5.57 66.44 32.16
CA VAL A 269 6.85 65.70 32.10
C VAL A 269 6.68 64.26 32.59
N GLN A 270 5.95 64.04 33.68
CA GLN A 270 5.69 62.69 34.18
C GLN A 270 4.96 61.82 33.14
N VAL A 271 3.89 62.35 32.53
CA VAL A 271 3.13 61.65 31.47
C VAL A 271 3.99 61.38 30.24
N MET A 272 4.87 62.32 29.87
CA MET A 272 5.82 62.12 28.76
C MET A 272 6.82 61.00 29.06
N ASN A 273 7.35 60.93 30.29
CA ASN A 273 8.28 59.88 30.68
C ASN A 273 7.59 58.49 30.71
N GLU A 274 6.37 58.41 31.25
CA GLU A 274 5.55 57.21 31.17
C GLU A 274 5.28 56.78 29.71
N SER A 275 4.95 57.74 28.84
CA SER A 275 4.74 57.49 27.41
C SER A 275 6.00 56.95 26.71
N GLN A 276 7.18 57.41 27.11
CA GLN A 276 8.46 56.93 26.60
C GLN A 276 8.73 55.48 27.01
N ILE A 277 8.49 55.14 28.29
CA ILE A 277 8.60 53.76 28.79
C ILE A 277 7.62 52.84 28.06
N GLN A 278 6.37 53.29 27.91
CA GLN A 278 5.32 52.54 27.20
C GLN A 278 5.70 52.27 25.73
N SER A 279 6.28 53.27 25.05
CA SER A 279 6.72 53.15 23.66
C SER A 279 7.85 52.11 23.51
N ASN A 280 8.84 52.15 24.40
CA ASN A 280 9.92 51.15 24.43
C ASN A 280 9.38 49.74 24.67
N HIS A 281 8.44 49.59 25.60
CA HIS A 281 7.79 48.30 25.86
C HIS A 281 7.03 47.77 24.63
N CYS A 282 6.33 48.65 23.90
CA CYS A 282 5.65 48.27 22.66
C CYS A 282 6.65 47.81 21.57
N VAL A 283 7.82 48.43 21.46
CA VAL A 283 8.88 47.98 20.53
C VAL A 283 9.36 46.57 20.89
N THR A 284 9.58 46.28 22.17
CA THR A 284 10.00 44.94 22.62
C THR A 284 8.93 43.89 22.30
N LEU A 285 7.66 44.18 22.58
CA LEU A 285 6.55 43.27 22.26
C LEU A 285 6.42 43.02 20.76
N ALA A 286 6.53 44.08 19.94
CA ALA A 286 6.46 43.97 18.49
C ALA A 286 7.66 43.17 17.92
N SER A 287 8.84 43.32 18.50
CA SER A 287 10.03 42.55 18.09
C SER A 287 9.87 41.06 18.43
N GLY A 288 9.34 40.73 19.61
CA GLY A 288 9.02 39.33 19.95
C GLY A 288 7.93 38.73 19.06
N ALA A 289 6.97 39.54 18.61
CA ALA A 289 5.99 39.08 17.62
C ALA A 289 6.62 38.79 16.25
N ASP A 290 7.63 39.57 15.83
CA ASP A 290 8.38 39.33 14.59
C ASP A 290 9.17 38.01 14.64
N GLU A 291 9.82 37.71 15.76
CA GLU A 291 10.51 36.43 16.00
C GLU A 291 9.54 35.23 15.87
N LEU A 292 8.37 35.31 16.51
CA LEU A 292 7.34 34.26 16.40
C LEU A 292 6.81 34.09 14.96
N LEU A 293 6.75 35.17 14.18
CA LEU A 293 6.35 35.10 12.77
C LEU A 293 7.42 34.42 11.90
N VAL A 294 8.70 34.56 12.24
CA VAL A 294 9.79 33.81 11.59
C VAL A 294 9.63 32.31 11.86
N GLU A 295 9.42 31.91 13.12
CA GLU A 295 9.16 30.50 13.49
C GLU A 295 7.92 29.95 12.76
N MET A 296 6.84 30.74 12.67
CA MET A 296 5.65 30.37 11.88
C MET A 296 5.98 30.15 10.40
N SER A 297 6.84 30.99 9.81
CA SER A 297 7.25 30.83 8.41
C SER A 297 8.00 29.52 8.18
N GLU A 298 8.93 29.17 9.08
CA GLU A 298 9.67 27.90 9.02
C GLU A 298 8.75 26.69 9.16
N ALA A 299 7.75 26.76 10.04
CA ALA A 299 6.73 25.73 10.18
C ALA A 299 5.88 25.57 8.90
N VAL A 300 5.51 26.67 8.25
CA VAL A 300 4.76 26.65 6.98
C VAL A 300 5.60 26.04 5.86
N ASP A 301 6.89 26.36 5.79
CA ASP A 301 7.82 25.75 4.82
C ASP A 301 7.98 24.24 5.05
N THR A 302 8.06 23.80 6.32
CA THR A 302 8.07 22.37 6.65
C THR A 302 6.81 21.66 6.17
N ILE A 303 5.62 22.28 6.35
CA ILE A 303 4.35 21.72 5.86
C ILE A 303 4.35 21.66 4.32
N ARG A 304 4.92 22.66 3.64
CA ARG A 304 5.07 22.65 2.17
C ARG A 304 5.89 21.44 1.72
N ASP A 305 7.03 21.19 2.36
CA ASP A 305 7.92 20.07 2.02
C ASP A 305 7.24 18.72 2.28
N MET A 306 6.54 18.57 3.41
CA MET A 306 5.74 17.37 3.69
C MET A 306 4.69 17.13 2.60
N ASN A 307 4.05 18.19 2.13
CA ASN A 307 3.02 18.07 1.10
C ASN A 307 3.59 17.69 -0.28
N ILE A 308 4.82 18.10 -0.60
CA ILE A 308 5.55 17.62 -1.79
C ILE A 308 5.79 16.11 -1.68
N GLN A 309 6.20 15.62 -0.50
CA GLN A 309 6.39 14.19 -0.27
C GLN A 309 5.09 13.40 -0.35
N ILE A 310 3.99 13.93 0.20
CA ILE A 310 2.65 13.32 0.08
C ILE A 310 2.24 13.22 -1.38
N ALA A 311 2.43 14.27 -2.18
CA ALA A 311 2.11 14.24 -3.60
C ALA A 311 2.91 13.15 -4.35
N ALA A 312 4.22 13.06 -4.11
CA ALA A 312 5.07 12.03 -4.71
C ALA A 312 4.65 10.61 -4.29
N ALA A 313 4.37 10.39 -3.00
CA ALA A 313 3.90 9.11 -2.48
C ALA A 313 2.52 8.74 -3.07
N THR A 314 1.66 9.73 -3.31
CA THR A 314 0.33 9.52 -3.91
C THR A 314 0.45 9.12 -5.39
N GLU A 315 1.38 9.71 -6.14
CA GLU A 315 1.69 9.28 -7.52
C GLU A 315 2.20 7.83 -7.56
N GLU A 316 3.11 7.46 -6.65
CA GLU A 316 3.61 6.10 -6.52
C GLU A 316 2.51 5.09 -6.14
N GLN A 317 1.64 5.48 -5.19
CA GLN A 317 0.46 4.68 -4.84
C GLN A 317 -0.49 4.51 -6.02
N SER A 318 -0.73 5.56 -6.81
CA SER A 318 -1.57 5.47 -8.01
C SER A 318 -1.02 4.45 -9.01
N ALA A 319 0.29 4.49 -9.28
CA ALA A 319 0.94 3.50 -10.14
C ALA A 319 0.81 2.07 -9.59
N THR A 320 0.99 1.89 -8.28
CA THR A 320 0.86 0.61 -7.59
C THR A 320 -0.56 0.05 -7.67
N VAL A 321 -1.58 0.90 -7.49
CA VAL A 321 -3.00 0.52 -7.61
C VAL A 321 -3.30 0.05 -9.04
N GLN A 322 -2.84 0.78 -10.05
CA GLN A 322 -3.03 0.39 -11.45
C GLN A 322 -2.34 -0.93 -11.80
N GLU A 323 -1.11 -1.13 -11.33
CA GLU A 323 -0.39 -2.39 -11.52
C GLU A 323 -1.10 -3.55 -10.83
N THR A 324 -1.53 -3.37 -9.59
CA THR A 324 -2.23 -4.40 -8.82
C THR A 324 -3.59 -4.73 -9.44
N SER A 325 -4.31 -3.74 -9.96
CA SER A 325 -5.57 -3.95 -10.69
C SER A 325 -5.36 -4.80 -11.96
N ARG A 326 -4.28 -4.55 -12.71
CA ARG A 326 -3.89 -5.40 -13.85
C ARG A 326 -3.53 -6.82 -13.41
N MET A 327 -2.81 -6.97 -12.30
CA MET A 327 -2.49 -8.29 -11.74
C MET A 327 -3.75 -9.07 -11.34
N VAL A 328 -4.73 -8.43 -10.69
CA VAL A 328 -6.01 -9.06 -10.35
C VAL A 328 -6.72 -9.56 -11.60
N THR A 329 -6.74 -8.76 -12.66
CA THR A 329 -7.32 -9.16 -13.96
C THR A 329 -6.58 -10.37 -14.55
N HIS A 330 -5.24 -10.33 -14.57
CA HIS A 330 -4.43 -11.44 -15.09
C HIS A 330 -4.60 -12.74 -14.28
N ILE A 331 -4.74 -12.65 -12.95
CA ILE A 331 -5.00 -13.81 -12.10
C ILE A 331 -6.40 -14.37 -12.39
N ASN A 332 -7.39 -13.52 -12.65
CA ASN A 332 -8.73 -13.96 -13.03
C ASN A 332 -8.72 -14.71 -14.37
N ASP A 333 -8.00 -14.20 -15.36
CA ASP A 333 -7.85 -14.88 -16.66
C ASP A 333 -7.12 -16.23 -16.51
N SER A 334 -6.08 -16.27 -15.66
CA SER A 334 -5.34 -17.51 -15.36
C SER A 334 -6.21 -18.53 -14.61
N ALA A 335 -7.07 -18.07 -13.70
CA ALA A 335 -8.02 -18.91 -12.99
C ALA A 335 -9.05 -19.51 -13.97
N GLN A 336 -9.57 -18.71 -14.91
CA GLN A 336 -10.46 -19.20 -15.96
C GLN A 336 -9.80 -20.27 -16.83
N GLN A 337 -8.55 -20.07 -17.27
CA GLN A 337 -7.79 -21.09 -18.01
C GLN A 337 -7.60 -22.39 -17.20
N ALA A 338 -7.39 -22.28 -15.88
CA ALA A 338 -7.28 -23.44 -15.01
C ALA A 338 -8.62 -24.20 -14.88
N ALA A 339 -9.77 -23.50 -14.81
CA ALA A 339 -11.08 -24.13 -14.85
C ALA A 339 -11.32 -24.87 -16.17
N ASP A 340 -11.04 -24.22 -17.31
CA ASP A 340 -11.20 -24.83 -18.64
C ASP A 340 -10.31 -26.09 -18.77
N GLY A 341 -9.06 -26.02 -18.30
CA GLY A 341 -8.13 -27.15 -18.28
C GLY A 341 -8.55 -28.29 -17.36
N ALA A 342 -9.16 -27.96 -16.21
CA ALA A 342 -9.73 -28.95 -15.30
C ALA A 342 -10.95 -29.65 -15.93
N GLU A 343 -11.85 -28.91 -16.57
CA GLU A 343 -13.02 -29.48 -17.25
C GLU A 343 -12.59 -30.43 -18.39
N GLN A 344 -11.60 -30.03 -19.19
CA GLN A 344 -11.02 -30.89 -20.23
C GLN A 344 -10.36 -32.15 -19.65
N SER A 345 -9.65 -32.01 -18.52
CA SER A 345 -9.01 -33.14 -17.82
C SER A 345 -10.04 -34.11 -17.24
N ALA A 346 -11.15 -33.60 -16.70
CA ALA A 346 -12.27 -34.41 -16.22
C ALA A 346 -12.90 -35.21 -17.37
N SER A 347 -13.17 -34.56 -18.51
CA SER A 347 -13.70 -35.23 -19.71
C SER A 347 -12.75 -36.32 -20.21
N SER A 348 -11.45 -36.01 -20.34
CA SER A 348 -10.45 -36.97 -20.80
C SER A 348 -10.32 -38.16 -19.85
N SER A 349 -10.48 -37.92 -18.55
CA SER A 349 -10.47 -38.97 -17.53
C SER A 349 -11.70 -39.89 -17.65
N GLN A 350 -12.86 -39.33 -17.97
CA GLN A 350 -14.06 -40.13 -18.23
C GLN A 350 -13.88 -41.04 -19.45
N ASP A 351 -13.24 -40.54 -20.51
CA ASP A 351 -12.91 -41.33 -21.71
C ASP A 351 -11.89 -42.44 -21.39
N LEU A 352 -10.82 -42.14 -20.65
CA LEU A 352 -9.85 -43.15 -20.20
C LEU A 352 -10.49 -44.24 -19.34
N SER A 353 -11.38 -43.86 -18.42
CA SER A 353 -12.14 -44.81 -17.59
C SER A 353 -13.04 -45.71 -18.44
N LYS A 354 -13.65 -45.17 -19.50
CA LYS A 354 -14.42 -45.95 -20.47
C LYS A 354 -13.50 -46.92 -21.25
N MET A 355 -12.38 -46.44 -21.80
CA MET A 355 -11.43 -47.28 -22.53
C MET A 355 -10.87 -48.42 -21.66
N ALA A 356 -10.56 -48.15 -20.39
CA ALA A 356 -10.11 -49.16 -19.45
C ALA A 356 -11.17 -50.24 -19.19
N ARG A 357 -12.46 -49.85 -19.07
CA ARG A 357 -13.58 -50.78 -18.95
C ARG A 357 -13.75 -51.63 -20.21
N ASP A 358 -13.73 -51.00 -21.38
CA ASP A 358 -13.86 -51.68 -22.67
C ASP A 358 -12.71 -52.70 -22.87
N GLN A 359 -11.48 -52.33 -22.52
CA GLN A 359 -10.32 -53.23 -22.56
C GLN A 359 -10.48 -54.41 -21.59
N ARG A 360 -10.96 -54.15 -20.37
CA ARG A 360 -11.23 -55.19 -19.37
C ARG A 360 -12.31 -56.16 -19.84
N GLU A 361 -13.36 -55.67 -20.49
CA GLU A 361 -14.44 -56.49 -21.05
C GLU A 361 -13.94 -57.39 -22.19
N LEU A 362 -13.14 -56.84 -23.12
CA LEU A 362 -12.51 -57.61 -24.19
C LEU A 362 -11.60 -58.73 -23.65
N LEU A 363 -10.85 -58.46 -22.58
CA LEU A 363 -9.95 -59.41 -21.94
C LEU A 363 -10.70 -60.48 -21.12
N HIS A 364 -11.89 -60.17 -20.59
CA HIS A 364 -12.71 -61.13 -19.84
C HIS A 364 -13.18 -62.32 -20.69
N HIS A 365 -13.18 -62.19 -22.02
CA HIS A 365 -13.43 -63.31 -22.93
C HIS A 365 -12.36 -64.42 -22.81
N PHE A 366 -11.14 -64.06 -22.40
CA PHE A 366 -10.03 -65.00 -22.24
C PHE A 366 -9.92 -65.45 -20.77
N SER A 367 -10.16 -66.74 -20.51
CA SER A 367 -9.96 -67.35 -19.19
C SER A 367 -8.49 -67.71 -19.01
N VAL A 368 -7.80 -66.95 -18.15
CA VAL A 368 -6.33 -66.94 -18.03
C VAL A 368 -5.85 -67.46 -16.68
#